data_AF-A0AAN6N840-F1
#
_entry.id   AF-A0AAN6N840-F1
#
_cell.length_a   1.000
_cell.length_b   1.000
_cell.length_c   1.000
_cell.angle_alpha   90.00
_cell.angle_beta   90.00
_cell.angle_gamma   90.00
#
_symmetry.space_group_name_H-M   'P 1'
#
loop_
_entity.id
_entity.type
_entity.pdbx_description
1 polymer ?
#
loop_
_entity_poly.entity_id
_entity_poly.type
_entity_poly.pdbx_seq_one_letter_code
_entity_poly.pdbx_strand_id
1 'polypeptide(L)'
;MRCRVYDINRDEDALYDLEVAAEKARPDQQKAALNIVADIFNAAGLAYGLMGGMNFYLRGSGRTTQDVDVAVTRQFQLGQILDLLNNEDRITRPRTAHGGVARIFVLVDRQYVQIDLKLQSAEGHGMPRGDLNAATESFENIRFFRVGPLAKAKFANYGRGFAGDYTDLLFLCQHPTYGEELRREAHTISANKRMEFAEDVAEKSGDKYLVRKVCDVLGLDRSPSTSPERGSSGRGGGRGGPSDRHGGSSTSGGGGYGGAYTSGGGGYSSHSSSSYGRAPSSRDYDAAAGYSSHHSSGGSSRHGGSSSRVYYDEYRQPSSSSRYYREEPSSSRSGNWWQSPAPSRDPRR
;
A
#
# COMPACT_ATOMS: atom_id res chain seq x y z
N MET A 1 -13.93 3.28 -32.51
CA MET A 1 -15.11 3.40 -31.63
C MET A 1 -14.71 4.19 -30.39
N ARG A 2 -15.63 4.63 -29.52
CA ARG A 2 -15.30 5.39 -28.29
C ARG A 2 -15.39 4.49 -27.05
N CYS A 3 -14.59 4.81 -26.04
CA CYS A 3 -14.67 4.23 -24.69
C CYS A 3 -16.10 4.32 -24.13
N ARG A 4 -16.54 3.26 -23.43
CA ARG A 4 -17.84 3.28 -22.73
C ARG A 4 -17.70 4.01 -21.41
N VAL A 5 -18.65 4.89 -21.09
CA VAL A 5 -18.63 5.67 -19.85
C VAL A 5 -19.88 5.32 -19.02
N TYR A 6 -19.68 4.95 -17.76
CA TYR A 6 -20.76 4.71 -16.80
C TYR A 6 -20.78 5.78 -15.70
N ASP A 7 -21.95 6.03 -15.10
CA ASP A 7 -22.10 6.95 -13.97
C ASP A 7 -22.31 6.16 -12.68
N ILE A 8 -21.33 6.19 -11.79
CA ILE A 8 -21.35 5.44 -10.53
C ILE A 8 -22.61 5.73 -9.71
N ASN A 9 -23.17 6.95 -9.77
CA ASN A 9 -24.32 7.33 -8.96
C ASN A 9 -25.68 6.95 -9.58
N ARG A 10 -25.68 6.53 -10.85
CA ARG A 10 -26.91 6.19 -11.59
C ARG A 10 -26.95 4.74 -12.02
N ASP A 11 -25.78 4.13 -12.22
CA ASP A 11 -25.60 2.82 -12.82
C ASP A 11 -24.94 1.86 -11.82
N GLU A 12 -25.39 1.85 -10.56
CA GLU A 12 -24.83 0.95 -9.51
C GLU A 12 -24.89 -0.52 -9.92
N ASP A 13 -26.01 -0.95 -10.51
CA ASP A 13 -26.18 -2.32 -11.05
C ASP A 13 -25.16 -2.63 -12.16
N ALA A 14 -24.91 -1.67 -13.05
CA ALA A 14 -23.93 -1.87 -14.12
C ALA A 14 -22.50 -1.95 -13.59
N LEU A 15 -22.17 -1.17 -12.57
CA LEU A 15 -20.88 -1.29 -11.88
C LEU A 15 -20.75 -2.66 -11.23
N TYR A 16 -21.78 -3.12 -10.52
CA TYR A 16 -21.80 -4.44 -9.90
C TYR A 16 -21.61 -5.57 -10.92
N ASP A 17 -22.31 -5.51 -12.06
CA ASP A 17 -22.16 -6.49 -13.14
C ASP A 17 -20.75 -6.51 -13.72
N LEU A 18 -20.11 -5.34 -13.88
CA LEU A 18 -18.73 -5.22 -14.34
C LEU A 18 -17.74 -5.81 -13.34
N GLU A 19 -17.93 -5.57 -12.04
CA GLU A 19 -17.11 -6.13 -10.97
C GLU A 19 -17.23 -7.67 -10.93
N VAL A 20 -18.46 -8.20 -10.92
CA VAL A 20 -18.72 -9.65 -10.95
C VAL A 20 -18.15 -10.29 -12.21
N ALA A 21 -18.26 -9.63 -13.36
CA ALA A 21 -17.63 -10.11 -14.58
C ALA A 21 -16.10 -10.14 -14.41
N ALA A 22 -15.49 -9.10 -13.85
CA ALA A 22 -14.05 -8.97 -13.73
C ALA A 22 -13.38 -9.92 -12.72
N GLU A 23 -14.11 -10.39 -11.69
CA GLU A 23 -13.60 -11.32 -10.67
C GLU A 23 -12.99 -12.61 -11.24
N LYS A 24 -13.39 -13.00 -12.47
CA LYS A 24 -12.94 -14.23 -13.15
C LYS A 24 -11.70 -14.02 -14.01
N ALA A 25 -11.16 -12.80 -14.06
CA ALA A 25 -9.97 -12.49 -14.85
C ALA A 25 -8.77 -13.31 -14.40
N ARG A 26 -8.13 -14.00 -15.35
CA ARG A 26 -6.89 -14.72 -15.11
C ARG A 26 -5.68 -13.77 -15.16
N PRO A 27 -4.53 -14.15 -14.57
CA PRO A 27 -3.35 -13.28 -14.57
C PRO A 27 -2.80 -12.91 -15.96
N ASP A 28 -2.92 -13.80 -16.96
CA ASP A 28 -2.54 -13.51 -18.35
C ASP A 28 -3.42 -12.41 -18.96
N GLN A 29 -4.73 -12.44 -18.68
CA GLN A 29 -5.67 -11.40 -19.09
C GLN A 29 -5.41 -10.08 -18.34
N GLN A 30 -5.09 -10.15 -17.04
CA GLN A 30 -4.70 -8.98 -16.25
C GLN A 30 -3.44 -8.31 -16.80
N LYS A 31 -2.42 -9.10 -17.18
CA LYS A 31 -1.21 -8.58 -17.81
C LYS A 31 -1.50 -7.93 -19.17
N ALA A 32 -2.33 -8.56 -19.99
CA ALA A 32 -2.73 -8.00 -21.28
C ALA A 32 -3.53 -6.69 -21.14
N ALA A 33 -4.45 -6.62 -20.18
CA ALA A 33 -5.18 -5.39 -19.86
C ALA A 33 -4.24 -4.28 -19.38
N LEU A 34 -3.28 -4.62 -18.53
CA LEU A 34 -2.26 -3.69 -18.05
C LEU A 34 -1.38 -3.16 -19.19
N ASN A 35 -0.99 -4.00 -20.16
CA ASN A 35 -0.23 -3.54 -21.33
C ASN A 35 -0.99 -2.48 -22.14
N ILE A 36 -2.30 -2.66 -22.35
CA ILE A 36 -3.14 -1.68 -23.06
C ILE A 36 -3.10 -0.32 -22.34
N VAL A 37 -3.29 -0.32 -21.02
CA VAL A 37 -3.27 0.92 -20.22
C VAL A 37 -1.87 1.53 -20.15
N ALA A 38 -0.84 0.70 -20.00
CA ALA A 38 0.56 1.11 -19.99
C ALA A 38 0.95 1.80 -21.30
N ASP A 39 0.54 1.28 -22.45
CA ASP A 39 0.80 1.88 -23.77
C ASP A 39 0.19 3.29 -23.86
N ILE A 40 -1.05 3.46 -23.41
CA ILE A 40 -1.74 4.77 -23.38
C ILE A 40 -0.99 5.75 -22.45
N PHE A 41 -0.61 5.30 -21.26
CA PHE A 41 0.11 6.15 -20.29
C PHE A 41 1.50 6.54 -20.77
N ASN A 42 2.25 5.59 -21.35
CA ASN A 42 3.57 5.83 -21.91
C ASN A 42 3.49 6.82 -23.09
N ALA A 43 2.52 6.65 -24.00
CA ALA A 43 2.31 7.57 -25.12
C ALA A 43 1.95 9.00 -24.66
N ALA A 44 1.23 9.13 -23.54
CA ALA A 44 0.89 10.42 -22.95
C ALA A 44 1.99 11.03 -22.06
N GLY A 45 3.11 10.33 -21.84
CA GLY A 45 4.14 10.75 -20.89
C GLY A 45 3.67 10.76 -19.43
N LEU A 46 2.62 10.00 -19.10
CA LEU A 46 2.06 9.93 -17.75
C LEU A 46 2.93 9.01 -16.89
N ALA A 47 3.47 9.54 -15.78
CA ALA A 47 4.16 8.71 -14.80
C ALA A 47 3.15 7.85 -14.01
N TYR A 48 3.41 6.56 -13.94
CA TYR A 48 2.61 5.58 -13.21
C TYR A 48 3.49 4.47 -12.62
N GLY A 49 2.92 3.67 -11.71
CA GLY A 49 3.56 2.47 -11.16
C GLY A 49 2.55 1.41 -10.78
N LEU A 50 2.72 0.20 -11.30
CA LEU A 50 1.98 -0.99 -10.89
C LEU A 50 2.24 -1.28 -9.41
N MET A 51 1.19 -1.53 -8.64
CA MET A 51 1.26 -1.87 -7.22
C MET A 51 0.41 -3.12 -6.93
N GLY A 52 0.17 -3.39 -5.64
CA GLY A 52 -0.75 -4.44 -5.22
C GLY A 52 -0.29 -5.86 -5.58
N GLY A 53 -1.25 -6.79 -5.62
CA GLY A 53 -0.97 -8.21 -5.84
C GLY A 53 -0.35 -8.51 -7.21
N MET A 54 -0.77 -7.80 -8.26
CA MET A 54 -0.28 -8.05 -9.62
C MET A 54 1.21 -7.72 -9.78
N ASN A 55 1.73 -6.72 -9.04
CA ASN A 55 3.16 -6.45 -9.00
C ASN A 55 3.94 -7.68 -8.45
N PHE A 56 3.49 -8.25 -7.34
CA PHE A 56 4.11 -9.45 -6.76
C PHE A 56 3.97 -10.68 -7.67
N TYR A 57 2.80 -10.87 -8.29
CA TYR A 57 2.57 -11.98 -9.23
C TYR A 57 3.58 -11.97 -10.38
N LEU A 58 3.74 -10.81 -11.04
CA LEU A 58 4.65 -10.65 -12.17
C LEU A 58 6.13 -10.75 -11.76
N ARG A 59 6.44 -10.55 -10.49
CA ARG A 59 7.77 -10.83 -9.90
C ARG A 59 7.98 -12.29 -9.51
N GLY A 60 6.98 -13.15 -9.69
CA GLY A 60 7.09 -14.59 -9.44
C GLY A 60 6.63 -15.04 -8.06
N SER A 61 5.83 -14.26 -7.32
CA SER A 61 5.27 -14.71 -6.04
C SER A 61 4.25 -15.84 -6.17
N GLY A 62 3.70 -16.05 -7.36
CA GLY A 62 2.63 -17.01 -7.64
C GLY A 62 1.25 -16.62 -7.09
N ARG A 63 1.16 -15.56 -6.28
CA ARG A 63 -0.09 -15.07 -5.71
C ARG A 63 -0.94 -14.38 -6.76
N THR A 64 -2.16 -14.86 -6.98
CA THR A 64 -3.14 -14.19 -7.85
C THR A 64 -3.86 -13.05 -7.12
N THR A 65 -4.42 -12.12 -7.90
CA THR A 65 -5.23 -11.00 -7.42
C THR A 65 -6.52 -10.92 -8.24
N GLN A 66 -7.56 -10.27 -7.72
CA GLN A 66 -8.82 -10.08 -8.45
C GLN A 66 -8.77 -8.85 -9.36
N ASP A 67 -7.97 -7.86 -8.99
CA ASP A 67 -7.84 -6.57 -9.66
C ASP A 67 -6.38 -6.15 -9.82
N VAL A 68 -6.16 -5.15 -10.67
CA VAL A 68 -4.85 -4.55 -10.92
C VAL A 68 -4.81 -3.13 -10.34
N ASP A 69 -3.96 -2.90 -9.36
CA ASP A 69 -3.77 -1.57 -8.80
C ASP A 69 -2.66 -0.80 -9.53
N VAL A 70 -2.95 0.41 -9.98
CA VAL A 70 -1.97 1.30 -10.62
C VAL A 70 -1.95 2.66 -9.94
N ALA A 71 -0.80 3.05 -9.41
CA ALA A 71 -0.58 4.41 -8.94
C ALA A 71 -0.32 5.34 -10.12
N VAL A 72 -0.93 6.52 -10.11
CA VAL A 72 -0.71 7.57 -11.12
C VAL A 72 -0.24 8.87 -10.46
N THR A 73 0.60 9.61 -11.17
CA THR A 73 1.16 10.90 -10.71
C THR A 73 0.08 11.94 -10.36
N ARG A 74 0.39 12.83 -9.42
CA ARG A 74 -0.49 13.96 -9.04
C ARG A 74 -0.43 15.14 -10.01
N GLN A 75 0.46 15.09 -11.00
CA GLN A 75 0.58 16.15 -12.02
C GLN A 75 -0.72 16.33 -12.81
N PHE A 76 -1.54 15.28 -12.89
CA PHE A 76 -2.83 15.29 -13.56
C PHE A 76 -3.94 14.97 -12.57
N GLN A 77 -5.10 15.58 -12.76
CA GLN A 77 -6.32 15.18 -12.07
C GLN A 77 -6.81 13.85 -12.67
N LEU A 78 -7.48 13.00 -11.87
CA LEU A 78 -8.01 11.73 -12.39
C LEU A 78 -8.96 11.91 -13.57
N GLY A 79 -9.74 12.98 -13.62
CA GLY A 79 -10.59 13.29 -14.78
C GLY A 79 -9.78 13.42 -16.07
N GLN A 80 -8.65 14.13 -16.02
CA GLN A 80 -7.75 14.30 -17.17
C GLN A 80 -7.11 12.96 -17.59
N ILE A 81 -6.76 12.11 -16.61
CA ILE A 81 -6.22 10.77 -16.87
C ILE A 81 -7.29 9.89 -17.53
N LEU A 82 -8.53 9.94 -17.04
CA LEU A 82 -9.66 9.22 -17.64
C LEU A 82 -9.95 9.68 -19.06
N ASP A 83 -9.72 10.95 -19.39
CA ASP A 83 -9.90 11.45 -20.74
C ASP A 83 -8.89 10.90 -21.75
N LEU A 84 -7.70 10.48 -21.30
CA LEU A 84 -6.74 9.77 -22.14
C LEU A 84 -7.29 8.43 -22.65
N LEU A 85 -8.23 7.84 -21.92
CA LEU A 85 -8.83 6.53 -22.24
C LEU A 85 -9.99 6.63 -23.25
N ASN A 86 -10.46 7.85 -23.59
CA ASN A 86 -11.69 8.06 -24.36
C ASN A 86 -11.70 7.43 -25.75
N ASN A 87 -10.52 7.22 -26.33
CA ASN A 87 -10.35 6.68 -27.68
C ASN A 87 -10.13 5.16 -27.73
N GLU A 88 -10.14 4.48 -26.58
CA GLU A 88 -9.97 3.02 -26.49
C GLU A 88 -11.33 2.35 -26.25
N ASP A 89 -11.78 1.55 -27.22
CA ASP A 89 -13.12 0.94 -27.21
C ASP A 89 -13.21 -0.32 -26.35
N ARG A 90 -12.06 -0.90 -25.99
CA ARG A 90 -11.97 -2.00 -25.02
C ARG A 90 -12.12 -1.53 -23.57
N ILE A 91 -12.07 -0.22 -23.31
CA ILE A 91 -12.15 0.32 -21.95
C ILE A 91 -13.57 0.80 -21.65
N THR A 92 -14.06 0.40 -20.48
CA THR A 92 -15.23 0.97 -19.82
C THR A 92 -14.75 1.72 -18.58
N ARG A 93 -15.06 3.01 -18.46
CA ARG A 93 -14.57 3.89 -17.39
C ARG A 93 -15.69 4.66 -16.69
N PRO A 94 -15.50 5.13 -15.47
CA PRO A 94 -16.47 5.97 -14.80
C PRO A 94 -16.40 7.38 -15.38
N ARG A 95 -17.51 8.09 -15.31
CA ARG A 95 -17.58 9.52 -15.62
C ARG A 95 -16.65 10.33 -14.72
N THR A 96 -16.59 9.97 -13.44
CA THR A 96 -15.81 10.65 -12.40
C THR A 96 -15.14 9.65 -11.48
N ALA A 97 -13.95 9.97 -10.99
CA ALA A 97 -13.31 9.21 -9.92
C ALA A 97 -14.08 9.35 -8.60
N HIS A 98 -14.01 8.33 -7.74
CA HIS A 98 -14.62 8.34 -6.42
C HIS A 98 -13.55 8.05 -5.35
N GLY A 99 -13.48 8.88 -4.30
CA GLY A 99 -12.53 8.66 -3.19
C GLY A 99 -11.05 8.67 -3.59
N GLY A 100 -10.67 9.35 -4.67
CA GLY A 100 -9.29 9.35 -5.17
C GLY A 100 -8.89 8.09 -5.95
N VAL A 101 -9.86 7.25 -6.29
CA VAL A 101 -9.70 6.04 -7.10
C VAL A 101 -10.61 6.13 -8.32
N ALA A 102 -10.11 5.75 -9.48
CA ALA A 102 -10.92 5.51 -10.67
C ALA A 102 -10.79 4.05 -11.08
N ARG A 103 -11.86 3.28 -10.87
CA ARG A 103 -11.97 1.89 -11.32
C ARG A 103 -12.29 1.87 -12.80
N ILE A 104 -11.48 1.25 -13.63
CA ILE A 104 -11.80 1.02 -15.05
C ILE A 104 -11.89 -0.48 -15.31
N PHE A 105 -12.60 -0.84 -16.37
CA PHE A 105 -12.73 -2.22 -16.83
C PHE A 105 -12.20 -2.34 -18.25
N VAL A 106 -11.23 -3.21 -18.45
CA VAL A 106 -10.60 -3.44 -19.76
C VAL A 106 -11.05 -4.80 -20.27
N LEU A 107 -11.62 -4.83 -21.48
CA LEU A 107 -12.07 -6.07 -22.12
C LEU A 107 -10.91 -6.74 -22.86
N VAL A 108 -10.52 -7.93 -22.39
CA VAL A 108 -9.48 -8.77 -23.00
C VAL A 108 -10.06 -10.16 -23.21
N ASP A 109 -10.03 -10.68 -24.44
CA ASP A 109 -10.52 -12.03 -24.77
C ASP A 109 -11.94 -12.32 -24.22
N ARG A 110 -12.85 -11.35 -24.34
CA ARG A 110 -14.23 -11.39 -23.83
C ARG A 110 -14.35 -11.45 -22.29
N GLN A 111 -13.27 -11.17 -21.58
CA GLN A 111 -13.22 -11.11 -20.13
C GLN A 111 -12.90 -9.67 -19.70
N TYR A 112 -13.70 -9.12 -18.79
CA TYR A 112 -13.36 -7.83 -18.18
C TYR A 112 -12.24 -8.01 -17.16
N VAL A 113 -11.35 -7.03 -17.10
CA VAL A 113 -10.32 -6.91 -16.07
C VAL A 113 -10.53 -5.60 -15.35
N GLN A 114 -10.63 -5.66 -14.03
CA GLN A 114 -10.68 -4.48 -13.18
C GLN A 114 -9.28 -3.89 -13.00
N ILE A 115 -9.13 -2.59 -13.27
CA ILE A 115 -7.93 -1.82 -12.97
C ILE A 115 -8.30 -0.61 -12.12
N ASP A 116 -7.74 -0.52 -10.92
CA ASP A 116 -7.93 0.58 -10.00
C ASP A 116 -6.81 1.61 -10.17
N LEU A 117 -7.14 2.77 -10.75
CA LEU A 117 -6.23 3.90 -10.87
C LEU A 117 -6.26 4.73 -9.60
N LYS A 118 -5.15 4.77 -8.87
CA LYS A 118 -5.02 5.44 -7.58
C LYS A 118 -4.12 6.65 -7.71
N LEU A 119 -4.62 7.85 -7.36
CA LEU A 119 -3.73 9.01 -7.27
C LEU A 119 -2.68 8.77 -6.21
N GLN A 120 -1.43 9.14 -6.47
CA GLN A 120 -0.34 9.09 -5.49
C GLN A 120 -0.66 9.84 -4.17
N SER A 121 -1.67 10.71 -4.14
CA SER A 121 -2.20 11.39 -2.94
C SER A 121 -3.31 10.67 -2.19
N ALA A 122 -3.90 9.63 -2.77
CA ALA A 122 -4.95 8.87 -2.10
C ALA A 122 -4.41 8.33 -0.76
N GLU A 123 -5.07 8.72 0.33
CA GLU A 123 -4.64 8.42 1.69
C GLU A 123 -4.59 6.90 1.93
N GLY A 124 -3.73 6.46 2.86
CA GLY A 124 -3.68 5.07 3.30
C GLY A 124 -2.82 4.11 2.46
N HIS A 125 -2.43 4.47 1.24
CA HIS A 125 -1.67 3.56 0.37
C HIS A 125 -0.14 3.57 0.58
N GLY A 126 0.38 4.46 1.43
CA GLY A 126 1.83 4.51 1.73
C GLY A 126 2.71 4.81 0.52
N MET A 127 2.13 5.37 -0.55
CA MET A 127 2.85 5.64 -1.79
C MET A 127 3.96 6.69 -1.57
N PRO A 128 5.10 6.56 -2.28
CA PRO A 128 6.13 7.60 -2.30
C PRO A 128 5.51 8.95 -2.64
N ARG A 129 5.86 10.02 -1.92
CA ARG A 129 5.35 11.38 -2.18
C ARG A 129 6.15 12.16 -3.23
N GLY A 130 7.28 11.59 -3.69
CA GLY A 130 8.21 12.23 -4.63
C GLY A 130 7.92 11.91 -6.09
N ASP A 131 8.95 12.01 -6.93
CA ASP A 131 8.86 11.63 -8.34
C ASP A 131 8.54 10.12 -8.48
N LEU A 132 7.41 9.81 -9.10
CA LEU A 132 6.96 8.45 -9.32
C LEU A 132 7.91 7.69 -10.28
N ASN A 133 8.58 8.41 -11.19
CA ASN A 133 9.59 7.80 -12.07
C ASN A 133 10.79 7.28 -11.27
N ALA A 134 11.23 8.01 -10.25
CA ALA A 134 12.34 7.60 -9.39
C ALA A 134 11.97 6.40 -8.49
N ALA A 135 10.70 6.27 -8.12
CA ALA A 135 10.17 5.18 -7.31
C ALA A 135 9.84 3.90 -8.11
N THR A 136 9.95 3.94 -9.44
CA THR A 136 9.57 2.85 -10.32
C THR A 136 10.78 2.30 -11.10
N GLU A 137 10.59 1.13 -11.68
CA GLU A 137 11.48 0.49 -12.64
C GLU A 137 10.65 -0.06 -13.80
N SER A 138 11.21 -0.09 -15.00
CA SER A 138 10.52 -0.56 -16.20
C SER A 138 10.86 -2.02 -16.49
N PHE A 139 9.84 -2.82 -16.76
CA PHE A 139 9.97 -4.20 -17.23
C PHE A 139 8.88 -4.48 -18.26
N GLU A 140 9.26 -4.96 -19.46
CA GLU A 140 8.31 -5.25 -20.55
C GLU A 140 7.31 -4.11 -20.84
N ASN A 141 7.78 -2.86 -20.91
CA ASN A 141 6.97 -1.64 -21.10
C ASN A 141 6.05 -1.22 -19.94
N ILE A 142 5.96 -2.04 -18.89
CA ILE A 142 5.21 -1.73 -17.68
C ILE A 142 6.16 -1.12 -16.64
N ARG A 143 5.70 -0.09 -15.93
CA ARG A 143 6.42 0.49 -14.79
C ARG A 143 5.95 -0.15 -13.50
N PHE A 144 6.87 -0.71 -12.73
CA PHE A 144 6.64 -1.36 -11.44
C PHE A 144 7.18 -0.47 -10.34
N PHE A 145 6.49 -0.40 -9.19
CA PHE A 145 7.18 0.10 -8.00
C PHE A 145 8.36 -0.80 -7.66
N ARG A 146 9.46 -0.18 -7.24
CA ARG A 146 10.63 -0.86 -6.69
C ARG A 146 10.28 -1.57 -5.37
N VAL A 147 11.08 -2.56 -4.98
CA VAL A 147 10.80 -3.40 -3.81
C VAL A 147 10.80 -2.57 -2.53
N GLY A 148 11.74 -1.65 -2.35
CA GLY A 148 11.80 -0.79 -1.16
C GLY A 148 10.48 -0.08 -0.83
N PRO A 149 9.96 0.77 -1.74
CA PRO A 149 8.65 1.39 -1.60
C PRO A 149 7.49 0.41 -1.36
N LEU A 150 7.45 -0.71 -2.08
CA LEU A 150 6.40 -1.72 -1.91
C LEU A 150 6.44 -2.35 -0.50
N ALA A 151 7.61 -2.77 -0.06
CA ALA A 151 7.80 -3.36 1.27
C ALA A 151 7.40 -2.36 2.36
N LYS A 152 7.81 -1.09 2.23
CA LYS A 152 7.44 -0.03 3.17
C LYS A 152 5.92 0.15 3.26
N ALA A 153 5.22 0.19 2.12
CA ALA A 153 3.77 0.29 2.08
C ALA A 153 3.08 -0.94 2.71
N LYS A 154 3.64 -2.14 2.51
CA LYS A 154 3.15 -3.39 3.14
C LYS A 154 3.33 -3.37 4.65
N PHE A 155 4.52 -3.04 5.14
CA PHE A 155 4.78 -2.94 6.58
C PHE A 155 3.95 -1.85 7.28
N ALA A 156 3.64 -0.75 6.60
CA ALA A 156 2.78 0.30 7.16
C ALA A 156 1.34 -0.19 7.43
N ASN A 157 0.90 -1.22 6.69
CA ASN A 157 -0.44 -1.82 6.82
C ASN A 157 -0.42 -3.19 7.50
N TYR A 158 0.77 -3.74 7.79
CA TYR A 158 0.93 -5.03 8.44
C TYR A 158 0.28 -5.05 9.83
N GLY A 159 -0.37 -6.17 10.17
CA GLY A 159 -1.13 -6.34 11.41
C GLY A 159 -2.61 -5.92 11.33
N ARG A 160 -3.08 -5.44 10.16
CA ARG A 160 -4.52 -5.13 9.94
C ARG A 160 -5.36 -6.35 9.54
N GLY A 161 -4.80 -7.56 9.60
CA GLY A 161 -5.52 -8.81 9.29
C GLY A 161 -5.56 -9.20 7.81
N PHE A 162 -4.85 -8.51 6.92
CA PHE A 162 -4.79 -8.90 5.51
C PHE A 162 -3.80 -10.06 5.31
N ALA A 163 -4.32 -11.28 5.12
CA ALA A 163 -3.50 -12.48 4.89
C ALA A 163 -2.49 -12.35 3.74
N GLY A 164 -2.84 -11.54 2.73
CA GLY A 164 -1.96 -11.26 1.59
C GLY A 164 -0.65 -10.56 1.97
N ASP A 165 -0.64 -9.71 2.99
CA ASP A 165 0.55 -8.94 3.35
C ASP A 165 1.65 -9.83 3.94
N TYR A 166 1.29 -10.84 4.72
CA TYR A 166 2.24 -11.84 5.22
C TYR A 166 2.92 -12.58 4.07
N THR A 167 2.14 -13.04 3.10
CA THR A 167 2.65 -13.81 1.94
C THR A 167 3.58 -12.95 1.09
N ASP A 168 3.19 -11.70 0.81
CA ASP A 168 4.00 -10.78 0.00
C ASP A 168 5.33 -10.45 0.68
N LEU A 169 5.31 -10.14 1.98
CA LEU A 169 6.51 -9.82 2.75
C LEU A 169 7.44 -11.03 2.88
N LEU A 170 6.88 -12.23 3.07
CA LEU A 170 7.66 -13.46 3.14
C LEU A 170 8.34 -13.74 1.80
N PHE A 171 7.61 -13.58 0.69
CA PHE A 171 8.17 -13.67 -0.66
C PHE A 171 9.35 -12.73 -0.85
N LEU A 172 9.22 -11.44 -0.47
CA LEU A 172 10.31 -10.48 -0.57
C LEU A 172 11.55 -10.88 0.25
N CYS A 173 11.34 -11.38 1.48
CA CYS A 173 12.44 -11.81 2.34
C CYS A 173 13.14 -13.08 1.82
N GLN A 174 12.40 -13.96 1.15
CA GLN A 174 12.94 -15.21 0.63
C GLN A 174 13.62 -15.04 -0.74
N HIS A 175 13.18 -14.06 -1.54
CA HIS A 175 13.69 -13.86 -2.89
C HIS A 175 15.17 -13.41 -2.89
N PRO A 176 16.08 -14.06 -3.64
CA PRO A 176 17.52 -13.81 -3.56
C PRO A 176 17.93 -12.36 -3.78
N THR A 177 17.35 -11.69 -4.78
CA THR A 177 17.71 -10.30 -5.12
C THR A 177 16.95 -9.27 -4.28
N TYR A 178 15.73 -9.59 -3.84
CA TYR A 178 14.88 -8.63 -3.13
C TYR A 178 15.23 -8.56 -1.65
N GLY A 179 15.75 -9.65 -1.07
CA GLY A 179 16.27 -9.64 0.29
C GLY A 179 17.40 -8.62 0.48
N GLU A 180 18.28 -8.45 -0.51
CA GLU A 180 19.34 -7.43 -0.43
C GLU A 180 18.80 -5.99 -0.51
N GLU A 181 17.85 -5.74 -1.41
CA GLU A 181 17.20 -4.43 -1.50
C GLU A 181 16.42 -4.11 -0.24
N LEU A 182 15.66 -5.07 0.28
CA LEU A 182 14.90 -4.92 1.51
C LEU A 182 15.84 -4.70 2.71
N ARG A 183 16.99 -5.36 2.77
CA ARG A 183 18.01 -5.13 3.80
C ARG A 183 18.53 -3.70 3.79
N ARG A 184 18.79 -3.12 2.62
CA ARG A 184 19.19 -1.70 2.49
C ARG A 184 18.09 -0.76 3.00
N GLU A 185 16.83 -1.09 2.73
CA GLU A 185 15.67 -0.24 3.07
C GLU A 185 15.09 -0.49 4.46
N ALA A 186 15.51 -1.56 5.16
CA ALA A 186 14.93 -2.01 6.43
C ALA A 186 14.96 -0.94 7.53
N HIS A 187 15.98 -0.07 7.53
CA HIS A 187 16.10 1.04 8.47
C HIS A 187 15.01 2.11 8.30
N THR A 188 14.35 2.17 7.14
CA THR A 188 13.22 3.09 6.87
C THR A 188 11.88 2.52 7.33
N ILE A 189 11.85 1.27 7.78
CA ILE A 189 10.68 0.52 8.23
C ILE A 189 10.68 0.47 9.77
N SER A 190 9.51 0.69 10.37
CA SER A 190 9.34 0.63 11.83
C SER A 190 9.90 -0.66 12.43
N ALA A 191 10.80 -0.54 13.41
CA ALA A 191 11.39 -1.69 14.10
C ALA A 191 10.31 -2.60 14.71
N ASN A 192 9.26 -2.01 15.31
CA ASN A 192 8.16 -2.78 15.88
C ASN A 192 7.43 -3.61 14.83
N LYS A 193 7.19 -3.06 13.64
CA LYS A 193 6.52 -3.78 12.55
C LYS A 193 7.39 -4.88 11.95
N ARG A 194 8.71 -4.67 11.90
CA ARG A 194 9.67 -5.72 11.50
C ARG A 194 9.67 -6.87 12.51
N MET A 195 9.72 -6.57 13.81
CA MET A 195 9.68 -7.58 14.87
C MET A 195 8.36 -8.36 14.87
N GLU A 196 7.21 -7.67 14.79
CA GLU A 196 5.88 -8.29 14.69
C GLU A 196 5.80 -9.28 13.52
N PHE A 197 6.32 -8.92 12.34
CA PHE A 197 6.36 -9.84 11.20
C PHE A 197 7.29 -11.04 11.43
N ALA A 198 8.46 -10.84 12.04
CA ALA A 198 9.39 -11.93 12.33
C ALA A 198 8.82 -12.93 13.36
N GLU A 199 8.10 -12.44 14.37
CA GLU A 199 7.36 -13.25 15.33
C GLU A 199 6.27 -14.08 14.64
N ASP A 200 5.48 -13.46 13.76
CA ASP A 200 4.48 -14.15 12.94
C ASP A 200 5.10 -15.25 12.06
N VAL A 201 6.29 -15.01 11.50
CA VAL A 201 7.01 -16.03 10.71
C VAL A 201 7.44 -17.19 11.61
N ALA A 202 7.94 -16.91 12.80
CA ALA A 202 8.34 -17.94 13.76
C ALA A 202 7.14 -18.79 14.20
N GLU A 203 6.01 -18.16 14.51
CA GLU A 203 4.79 -18.85 14.92
C GLU A 203 4.20 -19.72 13.81
N LYS A 204 4.06 -19.16 12.60
CA LYS A 204 3.35 -19.83 11.49
C LYS A 204 4.19 -20.91 10.79
N SER A 205 5.50 -20.72 10.67
CA SER A 205 6.35 -21.65 9.91
C SER A 205 7.00 -22.74 10.78
N GLY A 206 7.36 -22.43 12.03
CA GLY A 206 8.21 -23.28 12.86
C GLY A 206 9.63 -23.50 12.31
N ASP A 207 10.01 -22.87 11.20
CA ASP A 207 11.30 -23.05 10.53
C ASP A 207 12.32 -22.02 11.03
N LYS A 208 13.25 -22.49 11.87
CA LYS A 208 14.31 -21.64 12.45
C LYS A 208 15.23 -21.03 11.39
N TYR A 209 15.49 -21.72 10.29
CA TYR A 209 16.33 -21.20 9.21
C TYR A 209 15.62 -20.05 8.50
N LEU A 210 14.33 -20.21 8.21
CA LEU A 210 13.52 -19.16 7.62
C LEU A 210 13.42 -17.93 8.52
N VAL A 211 13.17 -18.11 9.82
CA VAL A 211 13.13 -17.00 10.79
C VAL A 211 14.45 -16.24 10.81
N ARG A 212 15.58 -16.96 10.87
CA ARG A 212 16.91 -16.32 10.83
C ARG A 212 17.12 -15.52 9.55
N LYS A 213 16.72 -16.06 8.39
CA LYS A 213 16.81 -15.34 7.11
C LYS A 213 15.96 -14.08 7.11
N VAL A 214 14.74 -14.14 7.64
CA VAL A 214 13.86 -12.96 7.78
C VAL A 214 14.49 -11.92 8.71
N CYS A 215 15.01 -12.34 9.87
CA CYS A 215 15.68 -11.43 10.80
C CYS A 215 16.92 -10.75 10.18
N ASP A 216 17.73 -11.48 9.42
CA ASP A 216 18.89 -10.93 8.71
C ASP A 216 18.49 -9.93 7.62
N VAL A 217 17.53 -10.29 6.76
CA VAL A 217 17.00 -9.39 5.72
C VAL A 217 16.38 -8.14 6.34
N LEU A 218 15.69 -8.28 7.45
CA LEU A 218 15.06 -7.14 8.13
C LEU A 218 16.02 -6.40 9.05
N GLY A 219 17.29 -6.77 9.19
CA GLY A 219 18.23 -6.10 10.10
C GLY A 219 17.76 -6.12 11.55
N LEU A 220 17.18 -7.24 11.98
CA LEU A 220 16.78 -7.52 13.37
C LEU A 220 17.84 -8.33 14.12
N ASP A 221 18.71 -9.02 13.39
CA ASP A 221 19.87 -9.66 13.96
C ASP A 221 20.73 -8.57 14.61
N ARG A 222 20.84 -8.64 15.94
CA ARG A 222 21.88 -7.90 16.66
C ARG A 222 23.18 -8.52 16.18
N SER A 223 23.80 -7.92 15.16
CA SER A 223 25.21 -8.16 14.88
C SER A 223 25.90 -8.05 16.24
N PRO A 224 26.56 -9.12 16.75
CA PRO A 224 27.26 -9.05 18.01
C PRO A 224 28.15 -7.83 17.88
N SER A 225 27.91 -6.83 18.73
CA SER A 225 28.61 -5.56 18.66
C SER A 225 30.11 -5.88 18.65
N THR A 226 30.75 -5.72 17.49
CA THR A 226 32.19 -5.85 17.38
C THR A 226 32.90 -4.66 17.99
N SER A 227 32.18 -3.76 18.70
CA SER A 227 32.84 -2.89 19.65
C SER A 227 33.49 -3.84 20.66
N PRO A 228 34.83 -3.98 20.67
CA PRO A 228 35.47 -4.70 21.76
C PRO A 228 34.98 -3.97 23.01
N GLU A 229 34.33 -4.68 23.92
CA GLU A 229 34.23 -4.20 25.29
C GLU A 229 35.66 -3.83 25.66
N ARG A 230 35.93 -2.52 25.72
CA ARG A 230 37.15 -2.02 26.33
C ARG A 230 37.04 -2.51 27.76
N GLY A 231 37.60 -3.70 28.00
CA GLY A 231 37.70 -4.28 29.32
C GLY A 231 38.45 -3.26 30.14
N SER A 232 37.71 -2.49 30.95
CA SER A 232 38.28 -1.63 31.97
C SER A 232 38.75 -2.53 33.11
N SER A 233 39.67 -3.43 32.80
CA SER A 233 40.52 -4.11 33.77
C SER A 233 41.75 -3.24 33.93
N GLY A 234 41.61 -2.20 34.75
CA GLY A 234 42.62 -1.16 34.91
C GLY A 234 42.57 -0.52 36.28
N ARG A 235 42.53 -1.36 37.32
CA ARG A 235 42.89 -1.00 38.70
C ARG A 235 44.35 -0.52 38.66
N GLY A 236 44.56 0.78 38.75
CA GLY A 236 45.89 1.39 38.83
C GLY A 236 45.78 2.70 39.61
N GLY A 237 46.00 2.60 40.93
CA GLY A 237 46.10 3.77 41.79
C GLY A 237 47.36 4.58 41.46
N GLY A 238 47.23 5.90 41.48
CA GLY A 238 48.34 6.85 41.38
C GLY A 238 47.90 8.21 41.90
N ARG A 239 48.35 8.55 43.11
CA ARG A 239 48.25 9.89 43.72
C ARG A 239 49.33 10.81 43.12
N GLY A 240 49.02 12.11 43.04
CA GLY A 240 49.95 13.23 42.82
C GLY A 240 49.93 13.74 41.37
N GLY A 241 49.80 15.03 41.05
CA GLY A 241 49.84 16.29 41.78
C GLY A 241 49.38 17.42 40.84
N PRO A 242 49.55 18.71 41.21
CA PRO A 242 48.73 19.83 40.73
C PRO A 242 49.29 20.62 39.53
N SER A 243 48.47 21.59 39.09
CA SER A 243 48.75 22.82 38.32
C SER A 243 49.25 22.65 36.88
N ASP A 244 48.54 23.21 35.89
CA ASP A 244 48.76 24.60 35.49
C ASP A 244 47.79 25.12 34.42
N ARG A 245 47.69 26.45 34.41
CA ARG A 245 46.88 27.33 33.57
C ARG A 245 47.26 27.29 32.08
N HIS A 246 46.31 27.72 31.24
CA HIS A 246 46.40 28.60 30.05
C HIS A 246 45.20 28.24 29.14
N GLY A 247 44.34 29.14 28.66
CA GLY A 247 44.53 30.54 28.27
C GLY A 247 44.58 30.63 26.74
N GLY A 248 43.55 31.22 26.11
CA GLY A 248 43.45 31.52 24.66
C GLY A 248 42.16 30.95 24.06
N SER A 249 41.13 31.70 23.64
CA SER A 249 41.04 32.98 22.90
C SER A 249 41.75 32.98 21.56
N SER A 250 41.01 32.69 20.49
CA SER A 250 40.97 33.49 19.24
C SER A 250 39.89 32.93 18.30
N THR A 251 38.88 33.70 17.88
CA THR A 251 38.79 34.70 16.79
C THR A 251 38.68 34.10 15.37
N SER A 252 37.57 34.48 14.71
CA SER A 252 37.42 34.92 13.31
C SER A 252 37.64 33.99 12.10
N GLY A 253 36.68 34.10 11.18
CA GLY A 253 36.78 33.84 9.73
C GLY A 253 35.58 33.01 9.27
N GLY A 254 34.65 33.44 8.41
CA GLY A 254 34.69 34.47 7.37
C GLY A 254 34.28 33.81 6.04
N GLY A 255 33.23 34.33 5.38
CA GLY A 255 32.80 33.96 4.02
C GLY A 255 31.40 33.33 3.99
N GLY A 256 30.33 33.90 3.40
CA GLY A 256 30.24 35.03 2.48
C GLY A 256 30.03 34.57 1.04
N TYR A 257 28.81 34.15 0.68
CA TYR A 257 28.22 34.14 -0.67
C TYR A 257 26.69 34.17 -0.43
N GLY A 258 25.86 35.10 -0.91
CA GLY A 258 25.90 35.89 -2.14
C GLY A 258 25.03 35.22 -3.19
N GLY A 259 23.78 35.67 -3.38
CA GLY A 259 22.90 35.11 -4.42
C GLY A 259 21.42 35.48 -4.26
N ALA A 260 21.10 36.76 -4.48
CA ALA A 260 19.74 37.23 -4.67
C ALA A 260 19.30 36.99 -6.13
N TYR A 261 18.10 36.43 -6.32
CA TYR A 261 17.32 36.64 -7.53
C TYR A 261 15.89 36.95 -7.10
N THR A 262 15.50 38.19 -7.32
CA THR A 262 14.11 38.66 -7.35
C THR A 262 13.64 38.71 -8.80
N SER A 263 12.34 38.49 -8.99
CA SER A 263 11.41 39.19 -9.91
C SER A 263 10.58 38.31 -10.86
N GLY A 264 9.30 38.71 -11.00
CA GLY A 264 8.31 38.27 -11.98
C GLY A 264 7.26 37.31 -11.39
N GLY A 265 6.02 37.68 -11.04
CA GLY A 265 5.18 38.77 -11.54
C GLY A 265 4.32 38.29 -12.71
N GLY A 266 3.07 37.89 -12.45
CA GLY A 266 2.12 37.50 -13.50
C GLY A 266 0.81 36.95 -12.93
N GLY A 267 -0.12 37.85 -12.60
CA GLY A 267 -1.49 37.49 -12.22
C GLY A 267 -2.37 37.28 -13.43
N TYR A 268 -3.37 36.40 -13.30
CA TYR A 268 -4.58 36.42 -14.10
C TYR A 268 -5.76 36.06 -13.19
N SER A 269 -6.59 37.06 -12.92
CA SER A 269 -7.96 36.87 -12.45
C SER A 269 -8.85 36.76 -13.68
N SER A 270 -9.75 35.78 -13.71
CA SER A 270 -11.01 35.93 -14.42
C SER A 270 -12.14 35.26 -13.67
N HIS A 271 -13.14 36.07 -13.36
CA HIS A 271 -14.44 35.69 -12.86
C HIS A 271 -15.32 35.28 -14.04
N SER A 272 -16.14 34.26 -13.85
CA SER A 272 -17.44 34.20 -14.50
C SER A 272 -18.40 33.40 -13.62
N SER A 273 -19.38 34.15 -13.12
CA SER A 273 -20.58 33.75 -12.40
C SER A 273 -21.67 33.23 -13.35
N SER A 274 -22.78 32.77 -12.74
CA SER A 274 -24.11 32.48 -13.33
C SER A 274 -24.38 31.00 -13.60
N SER A 275 -25.52 30.38 -13.27
CA SER A 275 -26.73 30.77 -12.54
C SER A 275 -27.59 29.52 -12.32
N TYR A 276 -28.54 29.64 -11.39
CA TYR A 276 -29.52 28.66 -10.94
C TYR A 276 -30.48 28.15 -12.02
N GLY A 277 -30.86 26.86 -11.94
CA GLY A 277 -31.85 26.22 -12.80
C GLY A 277 -32.57 25.03 -12.15
N ARG A 278 -33.52 25.36 -11.26
CA ARG A 278 -34.81 24.71 -10.93
C ARG A 278 -35.11 23.25 -11.36
N ALA A 279 -35.60 22.47 -10.39
CA ALA A 279 -36.22 21.15 -10.50
C ALA A 279 -37.66 21.14 -11.07
N PRO A 280 -38.15 19.96 -11.49
CA PRO A 280 -39.46 19.43 -11.11
C PRO A 280 -39.31 18.00 -10.52
N SER A 281 -39.78 17.69 -9.30
CA SER A 281 -41.14 17.38 -8.83
C SER A 281 -41.79 16.11 -9.42
N SER A 282 -41.86 15.09 -8.56
CA SER A 282 -42.92 14.08 -8.35
C SER A 282 -43.34 13.16 -9.51
N ARG A 283 -43.25 11.84 -9.27
CA ARG A 283 -44.45 10.97 -9.21
C ARG A 283 -44.14 9.59 -8.60
N ASP A 284 -44.96 9.31 -7.60
CA ASP A 284 -45.43 8.07 -6.99
C ASP A 284 -45.26 6.77 -7.79
N TYR A 285 -44.79 5.72 -7.10
CA TYR A 285 -45.33 4.37 -7.20
C TYR A 285 -45.23 3.66 -5.84
N ASP A 286 -46.39 3.52 -5.20
CA ASP A 286 -46.68 2.45 -4.25
C ASP A 286 -46.73 1.12 -5.00
N ALA A 287 -46.13 0.06 -4.44
CA ALA A 287 -46.70 -1.29 -4.46
C ALA A 287 -45.92 -2.23 -3.53
N ALA A 288 -46.70 -3.05 -2.83
CA ALA A 288 -46.33 -3.92 -1.74
C ALA A 288 -45.83 -5.31 -2.16
N ALA A 289 -45.21 -5.99 -1.19
CA ALA A 289 -45.16 -7.44 -0.90
C ALA A 289 -43.71 -7.81 -0.51
N GLY A 290 -43.39 -8.24 0.71
CA GLY A 290 -44.12 -9.17 1.56
C GLY A 290 -43.59 -10.57 1.30
N TYR A 291 -42.53 -11.00 1.98
CA TYR A 291 -42.27 -12.41 2.28
C TYR A 291 -41.44 -12.55 3.55
N SER A 292 -41.92 -13.44 4.41
CA SER A 292 -41.45 -13.78 5.74
C SER A 292 -40.67 -15.09 5.71
N SER A 293 -39.76 -15.24 6.68
CA SER A 293 -39.38 -16.47 7.41
C SER A 293 -38.82 -17.68 6.64
N HIS A 294 -37.62 -18.15 7.01
CA HIS A 294 -37.47 -19.23 8.01
C HIS A 294 -36.01 -19.64 8.29
N HIS A 295 -35.84 -20.10 9.54
CA HIS A 295 -34.74 -20.81 10.21
C HIS A 295 -33.79 -21.66 9.36
N SER A 296 -32.53 -21.77 9.79
CA SER A 296 -32.04 -23.00 10.44
C SER A 296 -30.68 -22.83 11.11
N SER A 297 -30.67 -23.21 12.37
CA SER A 297 -29.56 -23.40 13.30
C SER A 297 -28.89 -24.77 13.12
N GLY A 298 -27.58 -24.82 13.33
CA GLY A 298 -26.79 -26.02 13.61
C GLY A 298 -25.31 -25.60 13.62
N GLY A 299 -24.47 -25.87 14.61
CA GLY A 299 -24.51 -26.88 15.66
C GLY A 299 -23.13 -27.54 15.71
N SER A 300 -22.31 -27.14 16.68
CA SER A 300 -21.22 -27.87 17.36
C SER A 300 -20.23 -28.75 16.57
N SER A 301 -18.93 -28.54 16.80
CA SER A 301 -18.14 -29.52 17.59
C SER A 301 -16.74 -29.00 17.94
N ARG A 302 -16.35 -29.32 19.17
CA ARG A 302 -15.05 -29.04 19.80
C ARG A 302 -14.05 -30.13 19.39
N HIS A 303 -12.80 -29.75 19.14
CA HIS A 303 -11.66 -30.62 19.45
C HIS A 303 -10.54 -29.82 20.09
N GLY A 304 -10.30 -30.12 21.36
CA GLY A 304 -9.12 -29.71 22.09
C GLY A 304 -7.93 -30.58 21.70
N GLY A 305 -6.79 -29.94 21.49
CA GLY A 305 -5.50 -30.59 21.31
C GLY A 305 -4.48 -29.83 22.13
N SER A 306 -4.04 -30.44 23.22
CA SER A 306 -2.93 -30.01 24.06
C SER A 306 -1.66 -29.93 23.22
N SER A 307 -0.91 -28.82 23.34
CA SER A 307 0.45 -28.75 22.79
C SER A 307 1.44 -28.25 23.83
N SER A 308 2.41 -29.14 24.03
CA SER A 308 3.66 -29.12 24.79
C SER A 308 4.35 -27.76 24.91
N ARG A 309 4.57 -27.34 26.16
CA ARG A 309 5.57 -26.33 26.53
C ARG A 309 6.96 -26.90 26.31
N VAL A 310 7.70 -26.36 25.34
CA VAL A 310 9.16 -26.47 25.25
C VAL A 310 9.74 -25.06 25.37
N TYR A 311 10.70 -24.92 26.27
CA TYR A 311 11.37 -23.71 26.75
C TYR A 311 11.98 -22.84 25.63
N TYR A 312 11.80 -21.51 25.75
CA TYR A 312 12.74 -20.49 25.27
C TYR A 312 13.06 -19.57 26.45
N ASP A 313 14.09 -19.93 27.20
CA ASP A 313 14.68 -19.09 28.24
C ASP A 313 15.89 -18.35 27.63
N GLU A 314 15.64 -17.26 26.88
CA GLU A 314 16.66 -16.20 26.67
C GLU A 314 16.12 -14.88 26.09
N TYR A 315 14.80 -14.71 25.94
CA TYR A 315 14.19 -13.43 25.58
C TYR A 315 13.33 -12.90 26.72
N ARG A 316 13.96 -12.15 27.63
CA ARG A 316 13.27 -11.44 28.71
C ARG A 316 12.47 -10.25 28.13
N GLN A 317 11.17 -10.44 27.93
CA GLN A 317 10.21 -9.34 27.68
C GLN A 317 9.78 -8.67 29.00
N PRO A 318 9.43 -7.37 29.00
CA PRO A 318 8.45 -6.84 29.93
C PRO A 318 7.03 -7.17 29.46
N SER A 319 6.24 -7.70 30.37
CA SER A 319 4.87 -8.22 30.19
C SER A 319 3.83 -7.18 29.76
N SER A 320 3.03 -7.49 28.75
CA SER A 320 1.65 -7.02 28.64
C SER A 320 0.73 -8.15 28.14
N SER A 321 -0.19 -8.54 29.01
CA SER A 321 -1.21 -9.57 28.73
C SER A 321 -2.30 -9.01 27.81
N SER A 322 -2.54 -9.66 26.67
CA SER A 322 -3.78 -9.52 25.93
C SER A 322 -4.22 -10.90 25.45
N ARG A 323 -5.42 -11.33 25.87
CA ARG A 323 -6.09 -12.55 25.40
C ARG A 323 -6.90 -12.18 24.16
N TYR A 324 -6.74 -12.92 23.05
CA TYR A 324 -7.72 -12.92 21.97
C TYR A 324 -8.15 -14.33 21.59
N TYR A 325 -9.43 -14.41 21.24
CA TYR A 325 -10.19 -15.58 20.82
C TYR A 325 -9.73 -16.10 19.45
N ARG A 326 -9.83 -17.42 19.27
CA ARG A 326 -9.61 -18.16 18.03
C ARG A 326 -10.90 -18.16 17.20
N GLU A 327 -10.90 -17.51 16.03
CA GLU A 327 -11.94 -17.66 15.00
C GLU A 327 -11.44 -18.54 13.85
N GLU A 328 -12.37 -19.27 13.23
CA GLU A 328 -12.16 -20.18 12.10
C GLU A 328 -12.04 -19.44 10.75
N PRO A 329 -11.45 -20.06 9.71
CA PRO A 329 -11.14 -19.38 8.45
C PRO A 329 -12.42 -19.08 7.64
N SER A 330 -12.75 -17.80 7.50
CA SER A 330 -13.69 -17.31 6.50
C SER A 330 -12.99 -17.14 5.15
N SER A 331 -13.67 -17.54 4.07
CA SER A 331 -13.26 -17.24 2.70
C SER A 331 -13.14 -15.72 2.53
N SER A 332 -11.91 -15.21 2.48
CA SER A 332 -11.63 -13.79 2.43
C SER A 332 -12.11 -13.17 1.13
N ARG A 333 -13.30 -12.60 1.13
CA ARG A 333 -13.59 -11.42 0.29
C ARG A 333 -12.53 -10.38 0.67
N SER A 334 -11.65 -10.02 -0.26
CA SER A 334 -10.82 -8.83 -0.11
C SER A 334 -11.76 -7.64 0.06
N GLY A 335 -11.97 -7.21 1.31
CA GLY A 335 -12.85 -6.11 1.63
C GLY A 335 -12.38 -4.84 0.91
N ASN A 336 -13.31 -4.23 0.18
CA ASN A 336 -13.15 -2.95 -0.50
C ASN A 336 -12.96 -1.81 0.53
N TRP A 337 -11.72 -1.64 0.99
CA TRP A 337 -11.14 -0.58 1.81
C TRP A 337 -11.55 0.89 1.53
N TRP A 338 -12.21 1.23 0.41
CA TRP A 338 -12.72 2.59 0.17
C TRP A 338 -14.14 2.84 0.71
N GLN A 339 -14.81 1.83 1.27
CA GLN A 339 -16.06 2.04 2.01
C GLN A 339 -15.75 2.58 3.42
N SER A 340 -15.29 3.83 3.50
CA SER A 340 -15.37 4.58 4.75
C SER A 340 -16.82 5.04 4.96
N PRO A 341 -17.40 4.92 6.16
CA PRO A 341 -18.69 5.54 6.44
C PRO A 341 -18.59 7.05 6.19
N ALA A 342 -19.53 7.60 5.44
CA ALA A 342 -19.63 9.03 5.21
C ALA A 342 -19.60 9.77 6.56
N PRO A 343 -18.88 10.90 6.70
CA PRO A 343 -18.95 11.68 7.92
C PRO A 343 -20.41 12.07 8.16
N SER A 344 -20.96 11.63 9.30
CA SER A 344 -22.29 12.04 9.74
C SER A 344 -22.30 13.57 9.83
N ARG A 345 -22.97 14.22 8.88
CA ARG A 345 -23.27 15.65 8.99
C ARG A 345 -24.15 15.84 10.22
N ASP A 346 -23.58 16.49 11.24
CA ASP A 346 -24.34 17.04 12.35
C ASP A 346 -25.36 18.05 11.77
N PRO A 347 -26.68 17.87 11.95
CA PRO A 347 -27.70 18.79 11.43
C PRO A 347 -27.72 20.16 12.13
N ARG A 348 -26.75 20.49 12.99
CA ARG A 348 -26.75 21.73 13.79
C ARG A 348 -25.52 22.61 13.62
N ARG A 349 -24.97 22.72 12.40
CA ARG A 349 -24.01 23.78 12.05
C ARG A 349 -24.26 24.37 10.68
#